data_AF-A0A9D7JR90-F1
#
_entry.id   AF-A0A9D7JR90-F1
#
_cell.length_a   1.000
_cell.length_b   1.000
_cell.length_c   1.000
_cell.angle_alpha   90.00
_cell.angle_beta   90.00
_cell.angle_gamma   90.00
#
_symmetry.space_group_name_H-M   'P 1'
#
loop_
_entity.id
_entity.type
_entity.pdbx_description
1 polymer ?
#
loop_
_entity_poly.entity_id
_entity_poly.type
_entity_poly.pdbx_seq_one_letter_code
_entity_poly.pdbx_strand_id
1 'polypeptide(L)'
;MINNALSGKNNLTPIDMMQLQNSTFSLKAQETLPLLLSLLDNTTLTSEQSEAVKVLRDWDFSYDSASIGALIFHTWFRSFYKMTLDELYSSKRFLKSIIS
;
A
#
# COMPACT_ATOMS: atom_id res chain seq x y z
N MET A 1 -6.29 -13.37 12.45
CA MET A 1 -5.40 -14.50 12.18
C MET A 1 -4.47 -14.09 11.05
N ILE A 2 -3.27 -13.64 11.44
CA ILE A 2 -2.15 -13.32 10.54
C ILE A 2 -1.54 -14.65 10.18
N ASN A 3 -1.78 -15.16 8.98
CA ASN A 3 -1.06 -16.30 8.44
C ASN A 3 -0.85 -16.06 6.95
N ASN A 4 0.42 -16.12 6.54
CA ASN A 4 0.96 -16.08 5.18
C ASN A 4 1.40 -14.72 4.59
N ALA A 5 1.94 -13.81 5.39
CA ALA A 5 2.72 -12.67 4.87
C ALA A 5 4.24 -12.75 5.15
N LEU A 6 4.75 -13.89 5.65
CA LEU A 6 6.12 -13.98 6.17
C LEU A 6 6.95 -15.18 5.66
N SER A 7 6.51 -15.91 4.65
CA SER A 7 7.27 -17.06 4.12
C SER A 7 8.48 -16.69 3.23
N GLY A 8 9.01 -15.46 3.31
CA GLY A 8 10.15 -15.04 2.47
C GLY A 8 11.11 -13.99 3.04
N LYS A 9 10.86 -13.41 4.22
CA LYS A 9 11.79 -12.45 4.86
C LYS A 9 12.01 -12.81 6.32
N ASN A 10 12.76 -13.89 6.53
CA ASN A 10 13.27 -14.30 7.84
C ASN A 10 14.31 -13.29 8.33
N ASN A 11 13.85 -12.19 8.96
CA ASN A 11 14.49 -11.47 10.08
C ASN A 11 14.03 -10.00 10.11
N LEU A 12 12.74 -9.75 10.31
CA LEU A 12 12.29 -8.47 10.86
C LEU A 12 12.23 -8.65 12.38
N THR A 13 13.16 -8.01 13.09
CA THR A 13 13.24 -8.08 14.55
C THR A 13 12.12 -7.25 15.19
N PRO A 14 11.73 -7.51 16.45
CA PRO A 14 10.84 -6.63 17.20
C PRO A 14 11.34 -5.17 17.26
N ILE A 15 12.66 -4.96 17.17
CA ILE A 15 13.30 -3.64 17.09
C ILE A 15 13.01 -2.97 15.74
N ASP A 16 13.02 -3.71 14.63
CA ASP A 16 12.64 -3.18 13.31
C ASP A 16 11.16 -2.79 13.28
N MET A 17 10.29 -3.55 13.97
CA MET A 17 8.87 -3.20 14.12
C MET A 17 8.64 -1.97 15.02
N MET A 18 9.49 -1.76 16.03
CA MET A 18 9.46 -0.57 16.87
C MET A 18 10.04 0.67 16.18
N GLN A 19 11.09 0.49 15.36
CA GLN A 19 11.64 1.57 14.55
C GLN A 19 10.64 1.99 13.45
N LEU A 20 9.93 1.03 12.84
CA LEU A 20 8.78 1.29 11.95
C LEU A 20 7.67 2.14 12.60
N GLN A 21 7.47 2.05 13.91
CA GLN A 21 6.48 2.86 14.64
C GLN A 21 7.01 4.26 15.02
N ASN A 22 8.33 4.46 15.03
CA ASN A 22 8.98 5.72 15.45
C ASN A 22 9.67 6.48 14.31
N SER A 23 9.87 5.87 13.15
CA SER A 23 10.43 6.53 11.97
C SER A 23 9.29 7.07 11.10
N THR A 24 9.39 8.33 10.66
CA THR A 24 8.52 8.84 9.60
C THR A 24 8.69 8.06 8.29
N PHE A 25 9.81 7.35 8.11
CA PHE A 25 10.04 6.53 6.93
C PHE A 25 9.15 5.27 6.87
N SER A 26 8.55 5.00 5.71
CA SER A 26 7.68 3.84 5.49
C SER A 26 8.32 2.77 4.58
N LEU A 27 8.83 1.68 5.17
CA LEU A 27 9.24 0.49 4.41
C LEU A 27 8.08 -0.06 3.56
N LYS A 28 6.86 -0.02 4.09
CA LYS A 28 5.67 -0.44 3.33
C LYS A 28 5.55 0.36 2.04
N ALA A 29 5.68 1.69 2.10
CA ALA A 29 5.62 2.51 0.90
C ALA A 29 6.77 2.19 -0.05
N GLN A 30 7.99 2.06 0.48
CA GLN A 30 9.17 1.70 -0.31
C GLN A 30 9.00 0.38 -1.08
N GLU A 31 8.38 -0.64 -0.47
CA GLU A 31 8.18 -1.94 -1.10
C GLU A 31 6.97 -1.99 -2.04
N THR A 32 5.91 -1.23 -1.75
CA THR A 32 4.63 -1.34 -2.47
C THR A 32 4.45 -0.29 -3.55
N LEU A 33 4.98 0.92 -3.38
CA LEU A 33 4.82 1.99 -4.36
C LEU A 33 5.42 1.64 -5.72
N PRO A 34 6.64 1.05 -5.84
CA PRO A 34 7.18 0.65 -7.13
C PRO A 34 6.28 -0.35 -7.88
N LEU A 35 5.67 -1.30 -7.15
CA LEU A 35 4.74 -2.26 -7.73
C LEU A 35 3.47 -1.57 -8.22
N LEU A 36 2.87 -0.71 -7.41
CA LEU A 36 1.68 0.06 -7.80
C LEU A 36 1.94 0.93 -9.04
N LEU A 37 3.10 1.60 -9.09
CA LEU A 37 3.52 2.40 -10.25
C LEU A 37 3.76 1.54 -11.50
N SER A 38 4.28 0.32 -11.35
CA SER A 38 4.50 -0.60 -12.48
C SER A 38 3.20 -1.14 -13.09
N LEU A 39 2.13 -1.23 -12.29
CA LEU A 39 0.82 -1.69 -12.71
C LEU A 39 -0.07 -0.57 -13.26
N LEU A 40 0.40 0.68 -13.17
CA LEU A 40 -0.35 1.85 -13.61
C LEU A 40 -0.28 1.99 -15.14
N ASP A 41 -1.44 2.06 -15.79
CA ASP A 41 -1.54 2.41 -17.20
C ASP A 41 -1.37 3.92 -17.40
N ASN A 42 -0.16 4.32 -17.80
CA ASN A 42 0.20 5.72 -17.98
C ASN A 42 -0.53 6.40 -19.16
N THR A 43 -1.21 5.65 -20.04
CA THR A 43 -1.89 6.21 -21.22
C THR A 43 -3.24 6.84 -20.90
N THR A 44 -3.79 6.57 -19.72
CA THR A 44 -5.15 6.97 -19.31
C THR A 44 -5.18 8.04 -18.21
N LEU A 45 -4.01 8.52 -17.78
CA LEU A 45 -3.91 9.46 -16.67
C LEU A 45 -4.36 10.88 -17.08
N THR A 46 -5.16 11.51 -16.23
CA THR A 46 -5.40 12.96 -16.33
C THR A 46 -4.14 13.74 -15.96
N SER A 47 -4.11 15.03 -16.27
CA SER A 47 -3.00 15.93 -15.91
C SER A 47 -2.74 15.93 -14.40
N GLU A 48 -3.78 15.95 -13.58
CA GLU A 48 -3.68 15.92 -12.11
C GLU A 48 -3.13 14.58 -11.60
N GLN A 49 -3.55 13.47 -12.19
CA GLN A 49 -3.07 12.14 -11.83
C GLN A 49 -1.60 11.95 -12.23
N SER A 50 -1.22 12.47 -13.40
CA SER A 50 0.17 12.47 -13.87
C SER A 50 1.07 13.26 -12.92
N GLU A 51 0.60 14.41 -12.43
CA GLU A 51 1.35 15.19 -11.45
C GLU A 51 1.48 14.47 -10.10
N ALA A 52 0.40 13.85 -9.61
CA ALA A 52 0.45 13.03 -8.41
C ALA A 52 1.44 11.86 -8.54
N VAL A 53 1.54 11.24 -9.73
CA VAL A 53 2.51 10.19 -10.01
C VAL A 53 3.95 10.72 -9.99
N LYS A 54 4.22 11.94 -10.48
CA LYS A 54 5.55 12.54 -10.37
C LYS A 54 5.93 12.77 -8.92
N VAL A 55 5.03 13.38 -8.13
CA VAL A 55 5.24 13.60 -6.69
C VAL A 55 5.57 12.28 -5.99
N LEU A 56 4.88 11.18 -6.33
CA LEU A 56 5.15 9.86 -5.77
C LEU A 56 6.49 9.24 -6.22
N ARG A 57 6.95 9.52 -7.44
CA ARG A 57 8.25 9.02 -7.93
C ARG A 57 9.42 9.70 -7.24
N ASP A 58 9.26 10.97 -6.87
CA ASP A 58 10.31 11.76 -6.21
C ASP A 58 10.22 11.69 -4.67
N TRP A 59 9.17 11.07 -4.14
CA TRP A 59 8.93 10.98 -2.70
C TRP A 59 9.90 10.02 -2.01
N ASP A 60 10.45 10.46 -0.89
CA ASP A 60 11.45 9.76 -0.08
C ASP A 60 10.86 8.76 0.93
N PHE A 61 9.56 8.49 0.85
CA PHE A 61 8.79 7.62 1.75
C PHE A 61 8.66 8.13 3.20
N SER A 62 8.97 9.41 3.47
CA SER A 62 8.75 10.04 4.77
C SER A 62 7.29 10.51 4.95
N TYR A 63 6.68 10.08 6.06
CA TYR A 63 5.38 10.47 6.60
C TYR A 63 5.48 11.67 7.55
N ASP A 64 6.28 12.67 7.19
CA ASP A 64 6.16 13.96 7.86
C ASP A 64 4.75 14.57 7.62
N SER A 65 4.31 15.44 8.52
CA SER A 65 2.96 16.03 8.47
C SER A 65 2.72 16.95 7.27
N ALA A 66 3.78 17.37 6.57
CA ALA A 66 3.72 18.21 5.39
C ALA A 66 3.89 17.41 4.08
N SER A 67 4.08 16.09 4.17
CA SER A 67 4.44 15.23 3.05
C SER A 67 3.23 14.98 2.16
N ILE A 68 3.21 15.71 1.05
CA ILE A 68 2.20 15.52 0.01
C ILE A 68 2.27 14.09 -0.56
N GLY A 69 3.49 13.55 -0.72
CA GLY A 69 3.70 12.16 -1.15
C GLY A 69 3.07 11.15 -0.21
N ALA A 70 3.20 11.33 1.11
CA ALA A 70 2.57 10.47 2.11
C ALA A 70 1.04 10.49 2.02
N LEU A 71 0.44 11.67 1.85
CA LEU A 71 -1.01 11.81 1.72
C LEU A 71 -1.54 11.14 0.44
N ILE A 72 -0.87 11.35 -0.69
CA ILE A 72 -1.25 10.75 -1.98
C ILE A 72 -1.14 9.22 -1.87
N PHE A 73 0.00 8.71 -1.40
CA PHE A 73 0.22 7.28 -1.28
C PHE A 73 -0.78 6.63 -0.32
N HIS A 74 -1.04 7.23 0.85
CA HIS A 74 -2.01 6.71 1.80
C HIS A 74 -3.40 6.59 1.17
N THR A 75 -3.84 7.64 0.47
CA THR A 75 -5.15 7.68 -0.19
C THR A 75 -5.24 6.63 -1.30
N TRP A 76 -4.22 6.54 -2.15
CA TRP A 76 -4.19 5.58 -3.25
C TRP A 76 -4.13 4.14 -2.75
N PHE A 77 -3.23 3.84 -1.81
CA PHE A 77 -3.08 2.51 -1.24
C PHE A 77 -4.36 2.04 -0.54
N ARG A 78 -5.05 2.94 0.18
CA ARG A 78 -6.34 2.62 0.81
C ARG A 78 -7.40 2.23 -0.22
N SER A 79 -7.49 2.97 -1.32
CA SER A 79 -8.40 2.66 -2.42
C SER A 79 -8.06 1.33 -3.08
N PHE A 80 -6.78 1.09 -3.38
CA PHE A 80 -6.30 -0.18 -3.94
C PHE A 80 -6.61 -1.36 -3.02
N TYR A 81 -6.31 -1.23 -1.72
CA TYR A 81 -6.58 -2.27 -0.72
C TYR A 81 -8.08 -2.57 -0.62
N LYS A 82 -8.92 -1.54 -0.65
CA LYS A 82 -10.37 -1.70 -0.66
C LYS A 82 -10.86 -2.43 -1.91
N MET A 83 -10.42 -2.01 -3.10
CA MET A 83 -10.82 -2.64 -4.37
C MET A 83 -10.40 -4.10 -4.46
N THR A 84 -9.22 -4.44 -3.96
CA THR A 84 -8.70 -5.82 -4.01
C THR A 84 -9.32 -6.73 -2.95
N LEU A 85 -9.58 -6.22 -1.74
CA LEU A 85 -10.10 -7.04 -0.65
C LEU A 85 -11.61 -7.06 -0.51
N ASP A 86 -12.34 -6.02 -0.91
CA ASP A 86 -13.81 -6.03 -0.86
C ASP A 86 -14.37 -7.21 -1.67
N GLU A 87 -13.77 -7.51 -2.82
CA GLU A 87 -14.09 -8.69 -3.63
C GLU A 87 -13.80 -10.01 -2.86
N LEU A 88 -12.62 -10.13 -2.25
CA LEU A 88 -12.21 -11.32 -1.52
C LEU A 88 -13.07 -11.58 -0.27
N TYR A 89 -13.43 -10.53 0.47
CA TYR A 89 -14.32 -10.65 1.63
C TYR A 89 -15.76 -10.96 1.21
N SER A 90 -16.24 -10.37 0.11
CA SER A 90 -17.55 -10.71 -0.46
C SER A 90 -17.61 -12.18 -0.88
N SER A 91 -16.57 -12.66 -1.57
CA SER A 91 -16.44 -14.07 -2.00
C SER A 91 -16.43 -15.04 -0.81
N LYS A 92 -15.64 -14.75 0.24
CA LYS A 92 -15.65 -15.59 1.47
C LYS A 92 -17.02 -15.61 2.16
N ARG A 93 -17.74 -14.48 2.22
CA ARG A 93 -19.08 -14.40 2.80
C ARG A 93 -20.10 -15.21 1.98
N PHE A 94 -19.99 -15.13 0.65
CA PHE A 94 -20.83 -15.89 -0.27
C PHE A 94 -20.63 -17.40 -0.10
N LEU A 95 -19.38 -17.88 -0.07
CA LEU A 95 -19.07 -19.29 0.17
C LEU A 95 -19.62 -19.78 1.52
N LYS A 96 -19.47 -18.98 2.58
CA LYS A 96 -20.02 -19.34 3.90
C LYS A 96 -21.55 -19.40 3.93
N SER A 97 -22.23 -18.63 3.08
CA SER A 97 -23.70 -18.63 2.96
C SER A 97 -24.26 -19.80 2.12
N ILE A 98 -23.44 -20.46 1.31
CA ILE A 98 -23.86 -21.62 0.51
C ILE A 98 -23.61 -22.93 1.27
N ILE A 99 -22.63 -22.94 2.18
CA ILE A 99 -22.22 -24.12 2.94
C ILE A 99 -22.89 -24.18 4.33
N SER A 100 -23.64 -23.13 4.71
CA SER A 100 -24.46 -23.05 5.94
C SER A 100 -25.94 -23.11 5.60
#